data_AF-A0A386WLL3-F1
#
_entry.id   AF-A0A386WLL3-F1
#
_cell.length_a   1.000
_cell.length_b   1.000
_cell.length_c   1.000
_cell.angle_alpha   90.00
_cell.angle_beta   90.00
_cell.angle_gamma   90.00
#
_symmetry.space_group_name_H-M   'P 1'
#
loop_
_entity.id
_entity.type
_entity.pdbx_description
1 polymer ?
#
loop_
_entity_poly.entity_id
_entity_poly.type
_entity_poly.pdbx_seq_one_letter_code
_entity_poly.pdbx_strand_id
1 'polypeptide(L)'
;MRRYVNKVSGARVQVRDTKVMDSSWEEVRDEAPASGYAAMKVPELKAEIERRNTDRAEADRIPGDGNKPDLVAALEADDAAAGQ
;
A
#
# COMPACT_ATOMS: atom_id res chain seq x y z
N MET A 1 9.22 -13.03 15.93
CA MET A 1 8.58 -14.26 15.43
C MET A 1 8.24 -14.03 13.96
N ARG A 2 8.48 -14.99 13.09
CA ARG A 2 8.31 -14.86 11.63
C ARG A 2 6.94 -15.40 11.21
N ARG A 3 6.27 -14.74 10.27
CA ARG A 3 5.01 -15.24 9.71
C ARG A 3 5.28 -16.06 8.46
N TYR A 4 4.51 -17.11 8.28
CA TYR A 4 4.52 -17.92 7.08
C TYR A 4 3.10 -18.17 6.59
N VAL A 5 2.97 -18.31 5.27
CA VAL A 5 1.75 -18.79 4.60
C VAL A 5 2.06 -20.07 3.85
N ASN A 6 1.19 -21.08 3.99
CA ASN A 6 1.32 -22.32 3.24
C ASN A 6 0.77 -22.11 1.83
N LYS A 7 1.58 -22.43 0.81
CA LYS A 7 1.23 -22.24 -0.62
C LYS A 7 0.13 -23.19 -1.11
N VAL A 8 -0.10 -24.30 -0.41
CA VAL A 8 -1.09 -25.32 -0.81
C VAL A 8 -2.43 -25.07 -0.14
N SER A 9 -2.43 -24.80 1.17
CA SER A 9 -3.66 -24.66 1.96
C SER A 9 -4.07 -23.22 2.26
N GLY A 10 -3.19 -22.24 2.03
CA GLY A 10 -3.41 -20.84 2.44
C GLY A 10 -3.34 -20.61 3.95
N ALA A 11 -2.98 -21.64 4.74
CA ALA A 11 -2.86 -21.53 6.19
C ALA A 11 -1.79 -20.51 6.60
N ARG A 12 -2.08 -19.68 7.61
CA ARG A 12 -1.16 -18.65 8.13
C ARG A 12 -0.67 -19.04 9.52
N VAL A 13 0.63 -19.03 9.74
CA VAL A 13 1.26 -19.37 11.03
C VAL A 13 2.31 -18.34 11.42
N GLN A 14 2.56 -18.21 12.71
CA GLN A 14 3.63 -17.38 13.25
C GLN A 14 4.56 -18.27 14.07
N VAL A 15 5.80 -18.43 13.62
CA VAL A 15 6.76 -19.37 14.22
C VAL A 15 7.99 -18.63 14.74
N ARG A 16 8.57 -19.18 15.81
CA ARG A 16 9.81 -18.68 16.40
C ARG A 16 11.05 -19.35 15.81
N ASP A 17 10.93 -20.63 15.47
CA ASP A 17 11.98 -21.47 14.87
C ASP A 17 11.45 -22.08 13.57
N THR A 18 12.31 -22.12 12.55
CA THR A 18 11.92 -22.49 11.19
C THR A 18 12.45 -23.86 10.77
N LYS A 19 13.04 -24.64 11.69
CA LYS A 19 13.67 -25.93 11.35
C LYS A 19 12.69 -26.97 10.78
N VAL A 20 11.41 -26.83 11.09
CA VAL A 20 10.34 -27.74 10.66
C VAL A 20 9.51 -27.20 9.49
N MET A 21 9.85 -26.01 8.97
CA MET A 21 9.17 -25.44 7.81
C MET A 21 9.79 -26.02 6.54
N ASP A 22 8.99 -26.71 5.73
CA ASP A 22 9.39 -27.19 4.41
C ASP A 22 9.10 -26.15 3.31
N SER A 23 9.48 -26.45 2.07
CA SER A 23 9.36 -25.54 0.92
C SER A 23 7.92 -25.17 0.53
N SER A 24 6.90 -25.80 1.15
CA SER A 24 5.49 -25.40 0.99
C SER A 24 5.12 -24.12 1.74
N TRP A 25 5.98 -23.63 2.64
CA TRP A 25 5.76 -22.40 3.39
C TRP A 25 6.55 -21.22 2.82
N GLU A 26 5.88 -20.08 2.64
CA GLU A 26 6.49 -18.83 2.22
C GLU A 26 6.53 -17.86 3.40
N GLU A 27 7.69 -17.25 3.66
CA GLU A 27 7.84 -16.24 4.70
C GLU A 27 7.07 -14.98 4.28
N VAL A 28 6.06 -14.63 5.06
CA VAL A 28 5.40 -13.33 4.93
C VAL A 28 6.29 -12.31 5.61
N ARG A 29 7.09 -11.62 4.80
CA ARG A 29 7.76 -10.41 5.26
C ARG A 29 6.69 -9.33 5.34
N ASP A 30 6.48 -8.81 6.55
CA ASP A 30 5.83 -7.51 6.71
C ASP A 30 6.65 -6.54 5.85
N GLU A 31 6.05 -6.05 4.76
CA GLU A 31 6.64 -4.98 3.96
C GLU A 31 7.02 -3.85 4.92
N ALA A 32 8.18 -3.22 4.68
CA ALA A 32 8.68 -2.14 5.52
C ALA A 32 7.54 -1.16 5.87
N PRO A 33 7.51 -0.58 7.08
CA PRO A 33 6.43 0.30 7.49
C PRO A 33 6.23 1.36 6.40
N ALA A 34 5.06 1.28 5.79
CA ALA A 34 4.72 2.14 4.67
C ALA A 34 4.91 3.59 5.11
N SER A 35 5.65 4.37 4.31
CA SER A 35 5.98 5.78 4.61
C SER A 35 5.25 6.70 3.63
N GLY A 36 4.99 7.95 4.03
CA GLY A 36 4.24 8.90 3.20
C GLY A 36 2.79 8.44 2.97
N TYR A 37 2.27 8.61 1.76
CA TYR A 37 0.90 8.21 1.39
C TYR A 37 0.66 6.71 1.52
N ALA A 38 1.69 5.86 1.36
CA ALA A 38 1.54 4.42 1.54
C ALA A 38 1.14 4.04 2.98
N ALA A 39 1.42 4.90 3.98
CA ALA A 39 0.99 4.73 5.36
C ALA A 39 -0.51 5.00 5.56
N MET A 40 -1.10 5.88 4.74
CA MET A 40 -2.48 6.32 4.86
C MET A 40 -3.47 5.23 4.42
N LYS A 41 -4.68 5.27 4.95
CA LYS A 41 -5.78 4.40 4.51
C LYS A 41 -6.44 4.96 3.25
N VAL A 42 -7.10 4.09 2.49
CA VAL A 42 -7.90 4.47 1.30
C VAL A 42 -8.82 5.68 1.54
N PRO A 43 -9.64 5.76 2.61
CA PRO A 43 -10.47 6.94 2.85
C PRO A 43 -9.65 8.22 3.09
N GLU A 44 -8.50 8.13 3.75
CA GLU A 44 -7.61 9.27 3.99
C GLU A 44 -6.99 9.76 2.67
N LEU A 45 -6.56 8.82 1.82
CA LEU A 45 -6.02 9.13 0.48
C LEU A 45 -7.07 9.81 -0.41
N LYS A 46 -8.31 9.31 -0.41
CA LYS A 46 -9.41 9.92 -1.17
C LYS A 46 -9.72 11.34 -0.67
N ALA A 47 -9.80 11.52 0.64
CA ALA A 47 -10.03 12.84 1.23
C ALA A 47 -8.90 13.83 0.87
N GLU A 48 -7.65 13.38 0.84
CA GLU A 48 -6.51 14.21 0.44
C GLU A 48 -6.59 14.60 -1.05
N ILE A 49 -6.96 13.65 -1.92
CA ILE A 49 -7.19 13.91 -3.35
C ILE A 49 -8.32 14.92 -3.55
N GLU A 50 -9.45 14.75 -2.85
CA GLU A 50 -10.57 15.70 -2.91
C GLU A 50 -10.17 17.10 -2.40
N ARG A 51 -9.41 17.17 -1.31
CA ARG A 51 -8.87 18.42 -0.76
C ARG A 51 -7.99 19.12 -1.79
N ARG A 52 -7.07 18.41 -2.45
CA ARG A 52 -6.20 18.97 -3.49
C ARG A 52 -6.97 19.37 -4.74
N ASN A 53 -8.02 18.66 -5.09
CA ASN A 53 -8.86 18.92 -6.26
C ASN A 53 -9.85 20.07 -6.08
N THR A 54 -10.06 20.56 -4.85
CA THR A 54 -11.01 21.64 -4.56
C THR A 54 -10.65 22.93 -5.28
N ASP A 55 -9.37 23.27 -5.35
CA ASP A 55 -8.86 24.49 -5.98
C ASP A 55 -8.36 24.28 -7.41
N ARG A 56 -8.62 23.11 -8.01
CA ARG A 56 -8.09 22.72 -9.34
C ARG A 56 -9.13 22.77 -10.44
N ALA A 57 -8.68 23.13 -11.64
CA ALA A 57 -9.45 22.94 -12.85
C ALA A 57 -9.67 21.45 -13.12
N GLU A 58 -10.77 21.10 -13.78
CA GLU A 58 -11.14 19.70 -14.04
C GLU A 58 -10.07 18.92 -14.81
N ALA A 59 -9.34 19.59 -15.72
CA ALA A 59 -8.24 19.01 -16.49
C ALA A 59 -7.00 18.67 -15.66
N ASP A 60 -6.83 19.30 -14.49
CA ASP A 60 -5.67 19.17 -13.61
C ASP A 60 -5.99 18.38 -12.33
N ARG A 61 -7.17 17.75 -12.27
CA ARG A 61 -7.58 16.96 -11.11
C ARG A 61 -6.79 15.67 -10.98
N ILE A 62 -6.37 15.39 -9.75
CA ILE A 62 -5.77 14.13 -9.36
C ILE A 62 -6.87 13.05 -9.40
N PRO A 63 -6.63 11.89 -10.05
CA PRO A 63 -7.59 10.79 -10.07
C PRO A 63 -7.86 10.25 -8.65
N GLY A 64 -9.13 10.21 -8.23
CA GLY A 64 -9.58 9.73 -6.91
C GLY A 64 -10.17 8.31 -6.89
N ASP A 65 -10.10 7.62 -8.02
CA ASP A 65 -10.66 6.29 -8.25
C ASP A 65 -9.56 5.22 -8.31
N GLY A 66 -9.88 3.99 -7.91
CA GLY A 66 -8.96 2.86 -7.92
C GLY A 66 -8.67 2.27 -6.53
N ASN A 67 -7.67 1.39 -6.48
CA ASN A 67 -7.22 0.74 -5.25
C ASN A 67 -6.21 1.64 -4.53
N LYS A 68 -5.89 1.29 -3.28
CA LYS A 68 -4.87 2.00 -2.48
C LYS A 68 -3.58 2.36 -3.26
N PRO A 69 -2.92 1.43 -3.99
CA PRO A 69 -1.70 1.77 -4.72
C PRO A 69 -1.94 2.81 -5.83
N ASP A 70 -3.09 2.77 -6.51
CA ASP A 70 -3.44 3.73 -7.55
C ASP A 70 -3.56 5.15 -6.96
N LEU A 71 -4.22 5.27 -5.80
CA LEU A 71 -4.39 6.55 -5.10
C LEU A 71 -3.07 7.11 -4.58
N VAL A 72 -2.19 6.25 -4.06
CA VAL A 72 -0.85 6.64 -3.62
C VAL A 72 -0.04 7.16 -4.81
N ALA A 73 -0.01 6.40 -5.91
CA ALA A 73 0.73 6.79 -7.11
C ALA A 73 0.23 8.12 -7.70
N ALA A 74 -1.09 8.36 -7.67
CA ALA A 74 -1.69 9.61 -8.13
C ALA A 74 -1.23 10.81 -7.30
N LEU A 75 -1.18 10.69 -5.97
CA LEU A 75 -0.70 11.74 -5.07
C LEU A 75 0.81 11.96 -5.19
N GLU A 76 1.61 10.90 -5.34
CA GLU A 76 3.06 11.02 -5.53
C GLU A 76 3.41 11.68 -6.88
N ALA A 77 2.69 11.34 -7.95
CA ALA A 77 2.86 11.97 -9.26
C ALA A 77 2.52 13.47 -9.22
N ASP A 78 1.49 13.84 -8.46
CA ASP A 78 1.10 15.22 -8.25
C ASP A 78 2.17 16.03 -7.49
N ASP A 79 2.67 15.52 -6.36
CA ASP A 79 3.74 16.18 -5.62
C ASP A 79 5.02 16.32 -6.46
N ALA A 80 5.34 15.32 -7.29
CA ALA A 80 6.47 15.38 -8.22
C ALA A 80 6.30 16.46 -9.30
N ALA A 81 5.06 16.69 -9.79
CA ALA A 81 4.76 17.72 -10.76
C ALA A 81 4.77 19.14 -10.16
N ALA A 82 4.37 19.29 -8.89
CA ALA A 82 4.36 20.58 -8.18
C ALA A 82 5.75 21.02 -7.68
N GLY A 83 6.75 20.12 -7.69
CA GLY A 83 8.09 20.35 -7.15
C GLY A 83 9.13 20.93 -8.12
N GLN A 84 8.74 21.48 -9.28
CA GLN A 84 9.64 22.13 -10.25
C GLN A 84 9.48 23.65 -10.29
#